data_AF-A0A099PA60-F1
#
_entry.id   AF-A0A099PA60-F1
#
_cell.length_a   1.000
_cell.length_b   1.000
_cell.length_c   1.000
_cell.angle_alpha   90.00
_cell.angle_beta   90.00
_cell.angle_gamma   90.00
#
_symmetry.space_group_name_H-M   'P 1'
#
loop_
_entity.id
_entity.type
_entity.pdbx_description
1 polymer ?
#
loop_
_entity_poly.entity_id
_entity_poly.type
_entity_poly.pdbx_seq_one_letter_code
_entity_poly.pdbx_strand_id
1 'polypeptide(L)'
;MIRVAPRRFLLVGEAEFEAQMDQVCQQIWQGVPEQSENFSALQLPRTRESVKQVWLVDTQVNFCAMAFPTVTTQHPDAAALTVLGDYLRNGFLHRAIREQGGAYGAGAGQDNGNAVFRFFSYRDPRLEATLQDFLAAKDWVLNTLPEKTKVEEAILGVVSSIDKPGSPAGEAKKDYHANLFGRTPDERMRFRQRILTVTAEDLQRVARTWLNPDKQSVAVVSSSKLAADLSGDYQRIDV
;
A
#
# COMPACT_ATOMS: atom_id res chain seq x y z
N MET A 1 27.58 8.13 -11.40
CA MET A 1 26.29 7.60 -11.87
C MET A 1 25.13 8.59 -11.64
N ILE A 2 24.81 9.00 -10.40
CA ILE A 2 23.71 9.97 -10.13
C ILE A 2 23.96 11.36 -10.74
N ARG A 3 25.20 11.85 -10.74
CA ARG A 3 25.55 13.20 -11.23
C ARG A 3 25.21 13.47 -12.69
N VAL A 4 25.01 12.45 -13.53
CA VAL A 4 24.71 12.56 -14.98
C VAL A 4 23.35 11.94 -15.33
N ALA A 5 22.52 11.65 -14.32
CA ALA A 5 21.20 11.09 -14.52
C ALA A 5 20.25 12.12 -15.16
N PRO A 6 19.25 11.68 -15.94
CA PRO A 6 18.18 12.54 -16.41
C PRO A 6 17.51 13.25 -15.23
N ARG A 7 17.21 14.54 -15.40
CA ARG A 7 16.57 15.38 -14.37
C ARG A 7 15.27 15.93 -14.90
N ARG A 8 14.31 16.09 -14.01
CA ARG A 8 13.06 16.79 -14.27
C ARG A 8 12.78 17.68 -13.07
N PHE A 9 12.34 18.90 -13.33
CA PHE A 9 12.02 19.87 -12.30
C PHE A 9 10.50 20.06 -12.24
N LEU A 10 9.97 20.10 -11.02
CA LEU A 10 8.60 20.51 -10.76
C LEU A 10 8.67 21.84 -10.02
N LEU A 11 8.17 22.90 -10.67
CA LEU A 11 8.00 24.22 -10.09
C LEU A 11 6.52 24.39 -9.72
N VAL A 12 6.25 24.80 -8.48
CA VAL A 12 4.88 25.07 -8.02
C VAL A 12 4.83 26.46 -7.39
N GLY A 13 4.04 27.34 -7.97
CA GLY A 13 3.87 28.72 -7.54
C GLY A 13 2.71 29.38 -8.29
N GLU A 14 2.46 30.65 -7.97
CA GLU A 14 1.48 31.46 -8.67
C GLU A 14 2.00 31.85 -10.06
N ALA A 15 1.10 31.98 -11.04
CA ALA A 15 1.46 32.19 -12.45
C ALA A 15 2.32 33.44 -12.67
N GLU A 16 2.13 34.49 -11.86
CA GLU A 16 2.91 35.73 -11.92
C GLU A 16 4.40 35.53 -11.58
N PHE A 17 4.76 34.47 -10.88
CA PHE A 17 6.16 34.15 -10.53
C PHE A 17 6.82 33.14 -11.47
N GLU A 18 6.13 32.66 -12.51
CA GLU A 18 6.64 31.59 -13.39
C GLU A 18 8.03 31.92 -13.97
N ALA A 19 8.19 33.11 -14.56
CA ALA A 19 9.45 33.56 -15.13
C ALA A 19 10.57 33.68 -14.08
N GLN A 20 10.25 34.18 -12.89
CA GLN A 20 11.22 34.30 -11.80
C GLN A 20 11.66 32.92 -11.28
N MET A 21 10.71 31.98 -11.14
CA MET A 21 10.99 30.62 -10.70
C MET A 21 11.86 29.86 -11.72
N ASP A 22 11.56 29.99 -13.01
CA ASP A 22 12.37 29.41 -14.08
C ASP A 22 13.79 29.98 -14.08
N GLN A 23 13.93 31.30 -13.95
CA GLN A 23 15.23 31.96 -13.85
C GLN A 23 16.05 31.45 -12.65
N VAL A 24 15.44 31.34 -11.46
CA VAL A 24 16.10 30.81 -10.26
C VAL A 24 16.49 29.34 -10.46
N CYS A 25 15.62 28.53 -11.09
CA CYS A 25 15.91 27.14 -11.40
C CYS A 25 17.15 27.05 -12.31
N GLN A 26 17.17 27.80 -13.42
CA GLN A 26 18.29 27.82 -14.35
C GLN A 26 19.59 28.26 -13.69
N GLN A 27 19.55 29.27 -12.82
CA GLN A 27 20.72 29.75 -12.07
C GLN A 27 21.28 28.68 -11.12
N ILE A 28 20.42 28.01 -10.35
CA ILE A 28 20.85 26.98 -9.39
C ILE A 28 21.47 25.77 -10.10
N TRP A 29 20.90 25.38 -11.24
CA TRP A 29 21.34 24.21 -12.01
C TRP A 29 22.35 24.55 -13.10
N GLN A 30 22.84 25.80 -13.12
CA GLN A 30 23.88 26.25 -14.04
C GLN A 30 25.18 25.47 -13.81
N GLY A 31 25.76 24.93 -14.88
CA GLY A 31 27.03 24.18 -14.81
C GLY A 31 26.92 22.75 -14.31
N VAL A 32 25.70 22.25 -14.07
CA VAL A 32 25.50 20.81 -13.83
C VAL A 32 25.62 20.07 -15.15
N PRO A 33 26.41 18.97 -15.23
CA PRO A 33 26.62 18.24 -16.47
C PRO A 33 25.30 17.82 -17.11
N GLU A 34 25.24 17.97 -18.43
CA GLU A 34 24.16 17.42 -19.24
C GLU A 34 24.06 15.90 -19.06
N GLN A 35 22.88 15.36 -19.39
CA GLN A 35 22.65 13.93 -19.33
C GLN A 35 23.68 13.21 -20.21
N SER A 36 24.30 12.16 -19.67
CA SER A 36 25.15 11.30 -20.49
C SER A 36 24.28 10.48 -21.46
N GLU A 37 24.64 10.46 -22.75
CA GLU A 37 24.03 9.54 -23.73
C GLU A 37 24.14 8.07 -23.29
N ASN A 38 25.15 7.74 -22.48
CA ASN A 38 25.41 6.40 -21.94
C ASN A 38 24.88 6.22 -20.50
N PHE A 39 23.85 6.98 -20.10
CA PHE A 39 23.25 6.78 -18.79
C PHE A 39 22.57 5.41 -18.68
N SER A 40 23.10 4.56 -17.81
CA SER A 40 22.40 3.37 -17.35
C SER A 40 21.62 3.70 -16.08
N ALA A 41 20.32 3.44 -16.10
CA ALA A 41 19.49 3.53 -14.91
C ALA A 41 19.99 2.54 -13.84
N LEU A 42 19.75 2.88 -12.57
CA LEU A 42 19.98 1.95 -11.47
C LEU A 42 19.12 0.70 -11.69
N GLN A 43 19.78 -0.45 -11.79
CA GLN A 43 19.12 -1.75 -11.84
C GLN A 43 19.40 -2.46 -10.53
N LEU A 44 18.33 -2.85 -9.85
CA LEU A 44 18.40 -3.71 -8.69
C LEU A 44 17.98 -5.13 -9.10
N PRO A 45 18.56 -6.18 -8.48
CA PRO A 45 18.07 -7.53 -8.66
C PRO A 45 16.58 -7.61 -8.35
N ARG A 46 15.84 -8.44 -9.11
CA ARG A 46 14.42 -8.65 -8.85
C ARG A 46 14.26 -9.48 -7.57
N THR A 47 13.68 -8.88 -6.53
CA THR A 47 13.33 -9.55 -5.28
C THR A 47 11.84 -9.86 -5.26
N ARG A 48 11.44 -11.07 -5.64
CA ARG A 48 10.05 -11.54 -5.54
C ARG A 48 9.99 -12.90 -4.84
N GLU A 49 10.53 -12.92 -3.63
CA GLU A 49 10.54 -14.07 -2.74
C GLU A 49 9.57 -13.89 -1.59
N SER A 50 9.02 -15.00 -1.12
CA SER A 50 8.24 -15.04 0.11
C SER A 50 9.19 -15.09 1.30
N VAL A 51 8.94 -14.26 2.30
CA VAL A 51 9.75 -14.22 3.53
C VAL A 51 8.89 -14.43 4.75
N LYS A 52 9.45 -15.04 5.78
CA LYS A 52 8.89 -15.09 7.13
C LYS A 52 9.95 -14.58 8.08
N GLN A 53 9.79 -13.35 8.54
CA GLN A 53 10.80 -12.67 9.33
C GLN A 53 10.22 -12.09 10.61
N VAL A 54 11.00 -12.17 11.67
CA VAL A 54 10.77 -11.43 12.91
C VAL A 54 11.99 -10.59 13.23
N TRP A 55 11.76 -9.28 13.34
CA TRP A 55 12.75 -8.25 13.66
C TRP A 55 12.65 -7.96 15.15
N LEU A 56 13.69 -8.33 15.89
CA LEU A 56 13.74 -8.32 17.35
C LEU A 56 14.28 -6.97 17.84
N VAL A 57 13.46 -6.28 18.63
CA VAL A 57 13.76 -4.99 19.28
C VAL A 57 13.26 -4.99 20.71
N ASP A 58 13.68 -4.01 21.52
CA ASP A 58 13.10 -3.83 22.86
C ASP A 58 11.72 -3.15 22.77
N THR A 59 10.67 -3.94 22.97
CA THR A 59 9.27 -3.49 22.88
C THR A 59 8.34 -4.36 23.72
N GLN A 60 7.28 -3.76 24.23
CA GLN A 60 6.19 -4.44 24.94
C GLN A 60 5.01 -4.79 24.03
N VAL A 61 5.06 -4.39 22.76
CA VAL A 61 4.01 -4.61 21.76
C VAL A 61 4.59 -5.03 20.42
N ASN A 62 3.77 -5.68 19.61
CA ASN A 62 4.11 -6.16 18.28
C ASN A 62 3.61 -5.22 17.18
N PHE A 63 4.22 -5.36 16.01
CA PHE A 63 3.76 -4.79 14.75
C PHE A 63 3.76 -5.91 13.72
N CYS A 64 2.58 -6.44 13.42
CA CYS A 64 2.43 -7.60 12.54
C CYS A 64 2.07 -7.14 11.13
N ALA A 65 2.71 -7.70 10.11
CA ALA A 65 2.37 -7.47 8.71
C ALA A 65 2.32 -8.80 7.94
N MET A 66 1.32 -8.94 7.08
CA MET A 66 1.19 -10.05 6.14
C MET A 66 0.85 -9.50 4.77
N ALA A 67 1.60 -9.89 3.74
CA ALA A 67 1.51 -9.34 2.41
C ALA A 67 1.35 -10.42 1.35
N PHE A 68 0.57 -10.13 0.32
CA PHE A 68 0.29 -11.00 -0.81
C PHE A 68 0.65 -10.28 -2.12
N PRO A 69 1.33 -10.95 -3.06
CA PRO A 69 1.59 -10.38 -4.38
C PRO A 69 0.28 -10.28 -5.16
N THR A 70 -0.04 -9.09 -5.64
CA THR A 70 -1.26 -8.78 -6.41
C THR A 70 -0.92 -8.07 -7.72
N VAL A 71 -1.65 -7.00 -8.06
CA VAL A 71 -1.65 -6.34 -9.37
C VAL A 71 -1.50 -4.83 -9.26
N THR A 72 -1.02 -4.20 -10.34
CA THR A 72 -0.89 -2.75 -10.44
C THR A 72 -2.20 -2.07 -10.84
N THR A 73 -2.27 -0.74 -10.73
CA THR A 73 -3.47 0.09 -10.97
C THR A 73 -4.23 -0.21 -12.27
N GLN A 74 -3.52 -0.55 -13.36
CA GLN A 74 -4.14 -0.75 -14.67
C GLN A 74 -4.90 -2.08 -14.79
N HIS A 75 -4.58 -3.05 -13.94
CA HIS A 75 -5.22 -4.36 -13.95
C HIS A 75 -6.70 -4.27 -13.56
N PRO A 76 -7.61 -5.06 -14.19
CA PRO A 76 -9.04 -5.04 -13.87
C PRO A 76 -9.36 -5.26 -12.38
N ASP A 77 -8.64 -6.15 -11.72
CA ASP A 77 -8.85 -6.48 -10.30
C ASP A 77 -8.40 -5.41 -9.29
N ALA A 78 -7.65 -4.40 -9.72
CA ALA A 78 -7.07 -3.41 -8.81
C ALA A 78 -8.15 -2.66 -8.01
N ALA A 79 -9.27 -2.33 -8.64
CA ALA A 79 -10.39 -1.64 -8.01
C ALA A 79 -11.05 -2.50 -6.92
N ALA A 80 -11.38 -3.76 -7.26
CA ALA A 80 -11.98 -4.70 -6.32
C ALA A 80 -11.04 -5.00 -5.13
N LEU A 81 -9.73 -5.15 -5.37
CA LEU A 81 -8.74 -5.29 -4.29
C LEU A 81 -8.66 -4.05 -3.38
N THR A 82 -8.81 -2.86 -3.97
CA THR A 82 -8.82 -1.60 -3.19
C THR A 82 -10.04 -1.52 -2.28
N VAL A 83 -11.23 -1.85 -2.81
CA VAL A 83 -12.48 -1.90 -2.02
C VAL A 83 -12.43 -3.03 -0.97
N LEU A 84 -11.87 -4.19 -1.32
CA LEU A 84 -11.69 -5.32 -0.39
C LEU A 84 -10.91 -4.91 0.86
N GLY A 85 -9.89 -4.06 0.72
CA GLY A 85 -9.10 -3.57 1.85
C GLY A 85 -9.93 -2.83 2.90
N ASP A 86 -10.75 -1.88 2.45
CA ASP A 86 -11.64 -1.12 3.35
C ASP A 86 -12.77 -1.99 3.91
N TYR A 87 -13.32 -2.88 3.08
CA TYR A 87 -14.34 -3.85 3.49
C TYR A 87 -13.85 -4.77 4.62
N LEU A 88 -12.68 -5.39 4.48
CA LEU A 88 -12.09 -6.26 5.51
C LEU A 88 -11.73 -5.50 6.78
N ARG A 89 -11.23 -4.27 6.64
CA ARG A 89 -10.87 -3.41 7.77
C ARG A 89 -12.09 -3.14 8.66
N ASN A 90 -13.18 -2.68 8.07
CA ASN A 90 -14.37 -2.25 8.81
C ASN A 90 -15.28 -3.44 9.18
N GLY A 91 -15.35 -4.47 8.34
CA GLY A 91 -16.20 -5.64 8.56
C GLY A 91 -15.66 -6.69 9.52
N PHE A 92 -14.33 -6.81 9.64
CA PHE A 92 -13.71 -7.89 10.43
C PHE A 92 -12.58 -7.41 11.34
N LEU A 93 -11.56 -6.76 10.76
CA LEU A 93 -10.26 -6.56 11.44
C LEU A 93 -10.35 -5.60 12.63
N HIS A 94 -11.13 -4.52 12.53
CA HIS A 94 -11.32 -3.59 13.67
C HIS A 94 -11.90 -4.31 14.89
N ARG A 95 -12.95 -5.13 14.71
CA ARG A 95 -13.56 -5.87 15.82
C ARG A 95 -12.59 -6.92 16.39
N ALA A 96 -12.05 -7.78 15.52
CA ALA A 96 -11.22 -8.92 15.95
C ALA A 96 -9.90 -8.47 16.60
N ILE A 97 -9.19 -7.52 15.99
CA ILE A 97 -7.81 -7.19 16.38
C ILE A 97 -7.74 -5.98 17.32
N ARG A 98 -8.58 -4.97 17.12
CA ARG A 98 -8.56 -3.75 17.94
C ARG A 98 -9.49 -3.86 19.14
N GLU A 99 -10.77 -4.13 18.91
CA GLU A 99 -11.76 -4.12 20.00
C GLU A 99 -11.62 -5.33 20.93
N GLN A 100 -11.46 -6.52 20.37
CA GLN A 100 -11.31 -7.77 21.13
C GLN A 100 -9.85 -8.09 21.42
N GLY A 101 -8.96 -7.84 20.45
CA GLY A 101 -7.55 -8.15 20.54
C GLY A 101 -6.68 -7.14 21.27
N GLY A 102 -7.19 -5.93 21.52
CA GLY A 102 -6.48 -4.88 22.27
C GLY A 102 -5.37 -4.15 21.51
N ALA A 103 -5.20 -4.38 20.20
CA ALA A 103 -4.26 -3.61 19.40
C ALA A 103 -4.73 -2.16 19.24
N TYR A 104 -3.78 -1.21 19.15
CA TYR A 104 -4.16 0.19 18.92
C TYR A 104 -4.84 0.38 17.55
N GLY A 105 -4.36 -0.32 16.52
CA GLY A 105 -5.03 -0.36 15.23
C GLY A 105 -4.62 -1.51 14.33
N ALA A 106 -5.48 -1.81 13.37
CA ALA A 106 -5.31 -2.86 12.38
C ALA A 106 -6.02 -2.48 11.07
N GLY A 107 -5.64 -3.11 9.97
CA GLY A 107 -6.31 -2.90 8.71
C GLY A 107 -5.77 -3.76 7.58
N ALA A 108 -6.41 -3.59 6.43
CA ALA A 108 -6.00 -4.19 5.17
C ALA A 108 -5.96 -3.13 4.07
N GLY A 109 -5.27 -3.40 2.98
CA GLY A 109 -5.26 -2.48 1.85
C GLY A 109 -4.43 -2.97 0.68
N GLN A 110 -4.85 -2.54 -0.51
CA GLN A 110 -4.14 -2.72 -1.76
C GLN A 110 -3.20 -1.54 -2.02
N ASP A 111 -1.92 -1.83 -2.22
CA ASP A 111 -0.94 -0.92 -2.80
C ASP A 111 -0.81 -1.20 -4.30
N ASN A 112 -1.49 -0.37 -5.09
CA ASN A 112 -1.51 -0.50 -6.55
C ASN A 112 -0.17 -0.10 -7.22
N GLY A 113 0.72 0.61 -6.51
CA GLY A 113 2.04 0.96 -7.03
C GLY A 113 3.01 -0.20 -6.94
N ASN A 114 2.96 -0.95 -5.84
CA ASN A 114 3.84 -2.09 -5.59
C ASN A 114 3.22 -3.44 -5.97
N ALA A 115 1.95 -3.47 -6.37
CA ALA A 115 1.20 -4.70 -6.63
C ALA A 115 1.19 -5.65 -5.41
N VAL A 116 0.80 -5.10 -4.25
CA VAL A 116 0.77 -5.81 -2.97
C VAL A 116 -0.56 -5.55 -2.27
N PHE A 117 -1.21 -6.62 -1.80
CA PHE A 117 -2.27 -6.51 -0.80
C PHE A 117 -1.68 -6.86 0.56
N ARG A 118 -1.92 -6.04 1.57
CA ARG A 118 -1.35 -6.26 2.90
C ARG A 118 -2.39 -6.14 4.01
N PHE A 119 -2.21 -6.95 5.03
CA PHE A 119 -2.77 -6.80 6.36
C PHE A 119 -1.71 -6.24 7.30
N PHE A 120 -2.14 -5.49 8.30
CA PHE A 120 -1.25 -4.98 9.33
C PHE A 120 -1.97 -4.79 10.68
N SER A 121 -1.19 -4.85 11.75
CA SER A 121 -1.54 -4.33 13.08
C SER A 121 -0.38 -3.49 13.62
N TYR A 122 -0.67 -2.54 14.50
CA TYR A 122 0.36 -1.72 15.13
C TYR A 122 0.04 -1.46 16.59
N ARG A 123 1.09 -1.53 17.43
CA ARG A 123 1.00 -1.54 18.89
C ARG A 123 0.04 -2.62 19.37
N ASP A 124 0.32 -3.84 18.96
CA ASP A 124 -0.52 -5.02 19.16
C ASP A 124 0.03 -5.91 20.30
N PRO A 125 -0.72 -6.20 21.38
CA PRO A 125 -0.24 -7.09 22.43
C PRO A 125 -0.18 -8.56 21.97
N ARG A 126 -0.85 -8.92 20.88
CA ARG A 126 -0.90 -10.28 20.33
C ARG A 126 0.04 -10.39 19.13
N LEU A 127 0.50 -11.62 18.87
CA LEU A 127 1.35 -11.93 17.72
C LEU A 127 0.67 -12.99 16.84
N GLU A 128 0.73 -14.26 17.25
CA GLU A 128 0.22 -15.38 16.44
C GLU A 128 -1.29 -15.29 16.20
N ALA A 129 -2.05 -14.94 17.23
CA ALA A 129 -3.49 -14.75 17.12
C ALA A 129 -3.86 -13.66 16.09
N THR A 130 -3.06 -12.59 15.98
CA THR A 130 -3.30 -11.55 14.97
C THR A 130 -2.99 -12.06 13.55
N LEU A 131 -1.93 -12.86 13.38
CA LEU A 131 -1.63 -13.47 12.07
C LEU A 131 -2.73 -14.46 11.66
N GLN A 132 -3.30 -15.19 12.61
CA GLN A 132 -4.47 -16.04 12.40
C GLN A 132 -5.72 -15.21 12.04
N ASP A 133 -5.95 -14.08 12.71
CA ASP A 133 -7.06 -13.17 12.40
C ASP A 133 -6.98 -12.61 10.97
N PHE A 134 -5.79 -12.39 10.41
CA PHE A 134 -5.63 -11.98 9.01
C PHE A 134 -6.13 -13.05 8.03
N LEU A 135 -5.80 -14.32 8.27
CA LEU A 135 -6.29 -15.43 7.45
C LEU A 135 -7.78 -15.67 7.68
N ALA A 136 -8.25 -15.54 8.91
CA ALA A 136 -9.67 -15.63 9.24
C ALA A 136 -10.49 -14.53 8.56
N ALA A 137 -9.94 -13.32 8.38
CA ALA A 137 -10.61 -12.25 7.64
C ALA A 137 -10.81 -12.61 6.15
N LYS A 138 -9.81 -13.24 5.54
CA LYS A 138 -9.92 -13.79 4.19
C LYS A 138 -11.00 -14.89 4.14
N ASP A 139 -10.97 -15.84 5.06
CA ASP A 139 -11.94 -16.93 5.06
C ASP A 139 -13.37 -16.42 5.33
N TRP A 140 -13.51 -15.39 6.16
CA TRP A 140 -14.78 -14.72 6.43
C TRP A 140 -15.41 -14.14 5.16
N VAL A 141 -14.65 -13.39 4.35
CA VAL A 141 -15.19 -12.82 3.09
C VAL A 141 -15.51 -13.92 2.06
N LEU A 142 -14.79 -15.05 2.08
CA LEU A 142 -15.05 -16.15 1.16
C LEU A 142 -16.27 -16.99 1.52
N ASN A 143 -16.62 -17.06 2.81
CA ASN A 143 -17.71 -17.90 3.32
C ASN A 143 -18.98 -17.11 3.66
N THR A 144 -18.91 -15.78 3.70
CA THR A 144 -20.06 -14.90 3.94
C THR A 144 -20.28 -14.08 2.68
N LEU A 145 -21.48 -14.12 2.09
CA LEU A 145 -21.80 -13.22 0.98
C LEU A 145 -21.76 -11.78 1.50
N PRO A 146 -20.91 -10.90 0.94
CA PRO A 146 -20.85 -9.51 1.38
C PRO A 146 -22.18 -8.80 1.22
N GLU A 147 -22.69 -8.21 2.31
CA GLU A 147 -23.90 -7.40 2.26
C GLU A 147 -23.68 -6.18 1.34
N LYS A 148 -24.59 -5.97 0.39
CA LYS A 148 -24.48 -4.90 -0.61
C LYS A 148 -24.25 -3.52 0.02
N THR A 149 -24.97 -3.20 1.09
CA THR A 149 -24.84 -1.93 1.83
C THR A 149 -23.42 -1.72 2.36
N LYS A 150 -22.78 -2.79 2.88
CA LYS A 150 -21.40 -2.75 3.37
C LYS A 150 -20.37 -2.63 2.27
N VAL A 151 -20.65 -3.19 1.09
CA VAL A 151 -19.82 -2.95 -0.10
C VAL A 151 -19.94 -1.49 -0.55
N GLU A 152 -21.15 -0.93 -0.57
CA GLU A 152 -21.39 0.48 -0.90
C GLU A 152 -20.70 1.43 0.09
N GLU A 153 -20.77 1.15 1.41
CA GLU A 153 -20.02 1.89 2.43
C GLU A 153 -18.50 1.86 2.17
N ALA A 154 -17.94 0.70 1.82
CA ALA A 154 -16.52 0.57 1.50
C ALA A 154 -16.14 1.36 0.22
N ILE A 155 -16.99 1.31 -0.81
CA ILE A 155 -16.82 2.12 -2.03
C ILE A 155 -16.81 3.61 -1.69
N LEU A 156 -17.77 4.08 -0.87
CA LEU A 156 -17.83 5.46 -0.42
C LEU A 156 -16.57 5.86 0.37
N GLY A 157 -16.06 4.98 1.24
CA GLY A 157 -14.82 5.21 1.98
C GLY A 157 -13.61 5.39 1.04
N VAL A 158 -13.48 4.51 0.05
CA VAL A 158 -12.41 4.61 -0.97
C VAL A 158 -12.54 5.89 -1.80
N VAL A 159 -13.74 6.20 -2.28
CA VAL A 159 -14.02 7.41 -3.07
C VAL A 159 -13.74 8.69 -2.25
N SER A 160 -14.18 8.74 -1.00
CA SER A 160 -13.91 9.85 -0.09
C SER A 160 -12.41 10.05 0.13
N SER A 161 -11.64 8.96 0.25
CA SER A 161 -10.18 9.05 0.35
C SER A 161 -9.52 9.56 -0.94
N ILE A 162 -10.06 9.26 -2.12
CA ILE A 162 -9.56 9.75 -3.41
C ILE A 162 -9.82 11.25 -3.55
N ASP A 163 -11.01 11.70 -3.14
CA ASP A 163 -11.50 13.08 -3.34
C ASP A 163 -11.10 14.02 -2.20
N LYS A 164 -10.37 13.53 -1.20
CA LYS A 164 -9.93 14.34 -0.06
C LYS A 164 -9.13 15.55 -0.56
N PRO A 165 -9.50 16.78 -0.18
CA PRO A 165 -8.81 17.98 -0.64
C PRO A 165 -7.38 18.02 -0.10
N GLY A 166 -6.43 18.30 -1.00
CA GLY A 166 -5.05 18.65 -0.67
C GLY A 166 -4.81 20.16 -0.72
N SER A 167 -3.64 20.59 -0.24
CA SER A 167 -3.17 21.96 -0.51
C SER A 167 -2.84 22.12 -2.01
N PRO A 168 -2.86 23.34 -2.58
CA PRO A 168 -2.51 23.56 -3.98
C PRO A 168 -1.15 22.94 -4.35
N ALA A 169 -0.14 23.14 -3.50
CA ALA A 169 1.17 22.55 -3.69
C ALA A 169 1.19 21.02 -3.55
N GLY A 170 0.34 20.46 -2.70
CA GLY A 170 0.16 19.02 -2.55
C GLY A 170 -0.45 18.38 -3.79
N GLU A 171 -1.51 18.98 -4.34
CA GLU A 171 -2.18 18.47 -5.54
C GLU A 171 -1.29 18.56 -6.79
N ALA A 172 -0.54 19.65 -6.97
CA ALA A 172 0.42 19.77 -8.07
C ALA A 172 1.52 18.69 -8.01
N LYS A 173 2.08 18.44 -6.83
CA LYS A 173 3.07 17.36 -6.62
C LYS A 173 2.47 15.98 -6.87
N LYS A 174 1.26 15.75 -6.36
CA LYS A 174 0.52 14.49 -6.53
C LYS A 174 0.25 14.21 -8.01
N ASP A 175 -0.24 15.19 -8.77
CA ASP A 175 -0.51 15.03 -10.20
C ASP A 175 0.77 14.79 -11.01
N TYR A 176 1.84 15.55 -10.74
CA TYR A 176 3.13 15.34 -11.38
C TYR A 176 3.67 13.92 -11.16
N HIS A 177 3.68 13.44 -9.91
CA HIS A 177 4.11 12.07 -9.61
C HIS A 177 3.15 11.02 -10.18
N ALA A 178 1.84 11.29 -10.22
CA ALA A 178 0.90 10.36 -10.85
C ALA A 178 1.24 10.19 -12.34
N ASN A 179 1.42 11.29 -13.08
CA ASN A 179 1.81 11.27 -14.49
C ASN A 179 3.17 10.60 -14.72
N LEU A 180 4.16 10.89 -13.86
CA LEU A 180 5.49 10.28 -13.95
C LEU A 180 5.46 8.75 -13.88
N PHE A 181 4.51 8.19 -13.13
CA PHE A 181 4.30 6.74 -12.98
C PHE A 181 3.15 6.21 -13.86
N GLY A 182 2.78 6.91 -14.93
CA GLY A 182 1.77 6.45 -15.91
C GLY A 182 0.32 6.44 -15.40
N ARG A 183 0.04 7.12 -14.28
CA ARG A 183 -1.31 7.30 -13.71
C ARG A 183 -1.89 8.63 -14.19
N THR A 184 -2.12 8.73 -15.50
CA THR A 184 -2.67 9.91 -16.16
C THR A 184 -4.08 10.26 -15.64
N PRO A 185 -4.58 11.48 -15.86
CA PRO A 185 -5.97 11.83 -15.50
C PRO A 185 -6.99 10.80 -16.02
N ASP A 186 -6.84 10.32 -17.25
CA ASP A 186 -7.72 9.31 -17.85
C ASP A 186 -7.64 7.96 -17.14
N GLU A 187 -6.43 7.51 -16.78
CA GLU A 187 -6.26 6.26 -16.01
C GLU A 187 -6.87 6.37 -14.62
N ARG A 188 -6.70 7.52 -13.95
CA ARG A 188 -7.29 7.75 -12.62
C ARG A 188 -8.82 7.79 -12.71
N MET A 189 -9.37 8.41 -13.75
CA MET A 189 -10.81 8.42 -14.00
C MET A 189 -11.34 7.01 -14.29
N ARG A 190 -10.67 6.24 -15.15
CA ARG A 190 -11.02 4.83 -15.41
C ARG A 190 -10.98 4.00 -14.12
N PHE A 191 -9.93 4.14 -13.33
CA PHE A 191 -9.78 3.43 -12.07
C PHE A 191 -10.91 3.78 -11.09
N ARG A 192 -11.25 5.07 -10.98
CA ARG A 192 -12.39 5.53 -10.18
C ARG A 192 -13.71 4.94 -10.66
N GLN A 193 -13.98 4.94 -11.96
CA GLN A 193 -15.18 4.32 -12.54
C GLN A 193 -15.27 2.82 -12.22
N ARG A 194 -14.14 2.11 -12.25
CA ARG A 194 -14.09 0.69 -11.84
C ARG A 194 -14.38 0.49 -10.35
N ILE A 195 -13.94 1.41 -9.48
CA ILE A 195 -14.27 1.34 -8.04
C ILE A 195 -15.78 1.44 -7.83
N LEU A 196 -16.45 2.35 -8.53
CA LEU A 196 -17.89 2.59 -8.38
C LEU A 196 -18.77 1.40 -8.81
N THR A 197 -18.22 0.46 -9.58
CA THR A 197 -18.94 -0.70 -10.11
C THR A 197 -18.56 -2.02 -9.44
N VAL A 198 -17.72 -1.98 -8.39
CA VAL A 198 -17.32 -3.19 -7.65
C VAL A 198 -18.52 -3.87 -7.00
N THR A 199 -18.59 -5.19 -7.12
CA THR A 199 -19.65 -6.02 -6.55
C THR A 199 -19.17 -6.88 -5.37
N ALA A 200 -20.11 -7.48 -4.63
CA ALA A 200 -19.81 -8.44 -3.57
C ALA A 200 -19.04 -9.67 -4.12
N GLU A 201 -19.46 -10.15 -5.29
CA GLU A 201 -18.86 -11.27 -6.00
C GLU A 201 -17.41 -10.95 -6.43
N ASP A 202 -17.14 -9.70 -6.85
CA ASP A 202 -15.79 -9.26 -7.14
C ASP A 202 -14.88 -9.34 -5.92
N LEU A 203 -15.36 -8.93 -4.73
CA LEU A 203 -14.59 -9.01 -3.49
C LEU A 203 -14.20 -10.47 -3.18
N GLN A 204 -15.16 -11.39 -3.28
CA GLN A 204 -14.91 -12.82 -3.05
C GLN A 204 -13.93 -13.38 -4.10
N ARG A 205 -14.12 -13.02 -5.37
CA ARG A 205 -13.28 -13.47 -6.48
C ARG A 205 -11.83 -13.01 -6.31
N VAL A 206 -11.59 -11.74 -6.02
CA VAL A 206 -10.23 -11.23 -5.85
C VAL A 206 -9.58 -11.72 -4.56
N ALA A 207 -10.35 -11.87 -3.46
CA ALA A 207 -9.85 -12.47 -2.23
C ALA A 207 -9.36 -13.92 -2.47
N ARG A 208 -10.16 -14.71 -3.21
CA ARG A 208 -9.82 -16.10 -3.56
C ARG A 208 -8.59 -16.18 -4.46
N THR A 209 -8.52 -15.29 -5.46
CA THR A 209 -7.49 -15.30 -6.50
C THR A 209 -6.14 -14.85 -5.94
N TRP A 210 -6.13 -13.78 -5.16
CA TRP A 210 -4.90 -13.05 -4.84
C TRP A 210 -4.39 -13.27 -3.41
N LEU A 211 -5.27 -13.55 -2.44
CA LEU A 211 -4.85 -13.77 -1.04
C LEU A 211 -4.47 -15.24 -0.80
N ASN A 212 -3.57 -15.77 -1.63
CA ASN A 212 -3.09 -17.15 -1.51
C ASN A 212 -2.04 -17.27 -0.37
N PRO A 213 -2.30 -18.03 0.71
CA PRO A 213 -1.37 -18.20 1.83
C PRO A 213 -0.02 -18.79 1.42
N ASP A 214 0.02 -19.61 0.36
CA ASP A 214 1.26 -20.20 -0.15
C ASP A 214 2.22 -19.16 -0.77
N LYS A 215 1.70 -17.97 -1.09
CA LYS A 215 2.46 -16.86 -1.69
C LYS A 215 2.66 -15.69 -0.74
N GLN A 216 2.27 -15.84 0.53
CA GLN A 216 2.33 -14.74 1.49
C GLN A 216 3.78 -14.47 1.94
N SER A 217 4.03 -13.23 2.33
CA SER A 217 5.18 -12.85 3.15
C SER A 217 4.68 -12.35 4.50
N VAL A 218 5.40 -12.68 5.57
CA VAL A 218 5.10 -12.22 6.93
C VAL A 218 6.33 -11.54 7.49
N ALA A 219 6.14 -10.35 8.03
CA ALA A 219 7.16 -9.61 8.77
C ALA A 219 6.56 -9.10 10.07
N VAL A 220 7.27 -9.33 11.18
CA VAL A 220 6.83 -8.89 12.51
C VAL A 220 7.96 -8.10 13.16
N VAL A 221 7.65 -6.96 13.76
CA VAL A 221 8.55 -6.30 14.73
C VAL A 221 8.07 -6.66 16.12
N SER A 222 8.93 -7.26 16.94
CA SER A 222 8.57 -7.81 18.25
C SER A 222 9.78 -7.81 19.19
N SER A 223 9.61 -8.25 20.43
CA SER A 223 10.73 -8.54 21.35
C SER A 223 10.98 -10.04 21.43
N SER A 224 12.19 -10.42 21.82
CA SER A 224 12.59 -11.84 21.96
C SER A 224 11.66 -12.61 22.90
N LYS A 225 11.09 -11.93 23.91
CA LYS A 225 10.11 -12.51 24.84
C LYS A 225 8.76 -12.76 24.15
N LEU A 226 8.24 -11.79 23.41
CA LEU A 226 6.92 -11.89 22.77
C LEU A 226 6.94 -12.84 21.56
N ALA A 227 8.08 -12.97 20.89
CA ALA A 227 8.29 -13.89 19.77
C ALA A 227 8.82 -15.27 20.20
N ALA A 228 8.84 -15.59 21.49
CA ALA A 228 9.42 -16.84 21.99
C ALA A 228 8.77 -18.08 21.36
N ASP A 229 7.43 -18.08 21.28
CA ASP A 229 6.63 -19.22 20.83
C ASP A 229 6.48 -19.30 19.29
N LEU A 230 6.97 -18.27 18.58
CA LEU A 230 6.87 -18.21 17.12
C LEU A 230 7.58 -19.40 16.47
N SER A 231 6.94 -19.99 15.47
CA SER A 231 7.43 -21.18 14.78
C SER A 231 8.85 -20.99 14.20
N GLY A 232 9.61 -22.09 14.18
CA GLY A 232 11.03 -22.09 13.75
C GLY A 232 11.27 -21.79 12.27
N ASP A 233 10.23 -21.65 11.46
CA ASP A 233 10.30 -21.25 10.06
C ASP A 233 10.40 -19.72 9.87
N TYR A 234 10.30 -18.94 10.94
CA TYR A 234 10.60 -17.51 10.92
C TYR A 234 12.10 -17.28 11.09
N GLN A 235 12.69 -16.55 10.14
CA GLN A 235 14.02 -16.00 10.28
C GLN A 235 14.00 -14.91 11.36
N ARG A 236 14.77 -15.10 12.44
CA ARG A 236 14.98 -14.11 13.50
C ARG A 236 16.10 -13.14 13.09
N ILE A 237 15.83 -11.85 13.17
CA ILE A 237 16.75 -10.77 12.82
C ILE A 237 16.86 -9.85 14.03
N ASP A 238 18.05 -9.78 14.65
CA ASP A 238 18.34 -8.82 15.72
C ASP A 238 18.67 -7.46 15.12
N VAL A 239 18.06 -6.39 15.66
CA VAL A 239 18.16 -5.01 15.15
C VAL A 239 18.76 -4.08 16.20
#